data_AF-A0A955GDL1-F1
#
_entry.id   AF-A0A955GDL1-F1
#
_cell.length_a   1.000
_cell.length_b   1.000
_cell.length_c   1.000
_cell.angle_alpha   90.00
_cell.angle_beta   90.00
_cell.angle_gamma   90.00
#
_symmetry.space_group_name_H-M   'P 1'
#
loop_
_entity.id
_entity.type
_entity.pdbx_description
1 polymer ?
#
loop_
_entity_poly.entity_id
_entity_poly.type
_entity_poly.pdbx_seq_one_letter_code
_entity_poly.pdbx_strand_id
1 'polypeptide(L)' 'MKIKVAINGFGRIGRNAFKIAFDRSDIDIVAINDLTKTETLAYL' A
#
# COMPACT_ATOMS: atom_id res chain seq x y z
N MET A 1 -1.40 -7.24 18.34
CA MET A 1 -1.75 -7.91 17.07
C MET A 1 -2.02 -6.81 16.04
N LYS A 2 -1.39 -6.84 14.85
CA LYS A 2 -1.58 -5.80 13.83
C LYS A 2 -2.74 -6.17 12.89
N ILE A 3 -3.46 -5.17 12.40
CA ILE A 3 -4.50 -5.32 11.39
C ILE A 3 -3.82 -5.52 10.04
N LYS A 4 -4.07 -6.67 9.39
CA LYS A 4 -3.55 -6.97 8.06
C LYS A 4 -4.43 -6.34 6.99
N VAL A 5 -3.82 -5.56 6.10
CA VAL A 5 -4.54 -4.82 5.06
C VAL A 5 -3.91 -5.07 3.70
N ALA A 6 -4.75 -5.20 2.67
CA ALA A 6 -4.33 -5.18 1.28
C ALA A 6 -4.86 -3.92 0.58
N ILE A 7 -4.10 -3.37 -0.37
CA ILE A 7 -4.52 -2.22 -1.18
C ILE A 7 -4.80 -2.69 -2.60
N ASN A 8 -6.04 -2.51 -3.06
CA ASN A 8 -6.44 -2.79 -4.45
C ASN A 8 -6.59 -1.48 -5.22
N GLY A 9 -5.59 -1.15 -6.04
CA GLY A 9 -5.42 0.13 -6.73
C GLY A 9 -4.35 1.01 -6.07
N PHE A 10 -3.16 1.06 -6.65
CA PHE A 10 -1.98 1.78 -6.13
C PHE A 10 -1.72 3.11 -6.86
N GLY A 11 -2.81 3.79 -7.23
CA GLY A 11 -2.80 5.15 -7.74
C GLY A 11 -2.61 6.20 -6.64
N ARG A 12 -3.04 7.44 -6.90
CA ARG A 12 -2.83 8.59 -6.00
C ARG A 12 -3.27 8.33 -4.54
N ILE A 13 -4.45 7.73 -4.34
CA ILE A 13 -4.98 7.49 -2.99
C ILE A 13 -4.32 6.26 -2.35
N GLY A 14 -4.16 5.17 -3.09
CA GLY A 14 -3.52 3.95 -2.58
C GLY A 14 -2.11 4.21 -2.04
N ARG A 15 -1.30 5.02 -2.73
CA ARG A 15 0.06 5.36 -2.25
C ARG A 15 0.07 6.26 -1.02
N ASN A 16 -0.84 7.23 -0.94
CA ASN A 16 -0.95 8.08 0.26
C ASN A 16 -1.48 7.27 1.46
N ALA A 17 -2.44 6.38 1.23
CA ALA A 17 -2.91 5.45 2.26
C ALA A 17 -1.79 4.53 2.74
N PHE A 18 -0.95 4.01 1.83
CA PHE A 18 0.24 3.23 2.18
C PHE A 18 1.21 4.03 3.06
N LYS A 19 1.54 5.28 2.69
CA LYS A 19 2.44 6.14 3.49
C LYS A 19 1.93 6.33 4.92
N ILE A 20 0.65 6.67 5.07
CA ILE A 20 0.02 6.84 6.39
C ILE A 20 0.00 5.52 7.17
N ALA A 21 -0.31 4.41 6.50
CA ALA A 21 -0.33 3.08 7.12
C ALA A 21 1.06 2.61 7.53
N PHE A 22 2.11 3.00 6.81
CA PHE A 22 3.50 2.65 7.10
C PHE A 22 3.98 3.24 8.43
N ASP A 23 3.50 4.44 8.77
CA ASP A 23 3.83 5.11 10.04
C ASP A 23 2.99 4.62 11.23
N ARG A 24 1.99 3.76 10.98
CA ARG A 24 1.09 3.23 12.01
C ARG A 24 1.57 1.90 12.57
N SER A 25 1.75 1.83 13.89
CA SER A 25 2.21 0.61 14.56
C SER A 25 1.15 -0.51 14.62
N ASP A 26 -0.12 -0.19 14.40
CA ASP A 26 -1.25 -1.11 14.47
C ASP A 26 -1.66 -1.72 13.12
N ILE A 27 -1.06 -1.27 12.00
CA ILE A 27 -1.36 -1.76 10.65
C ILE A 27 -0.16 -2.50 10.06
N ASP A 28 -0.46 -3.52 9.26
CA ASP A 28 0.50 -4.28 8.46
C ASP A 28 -0.03 -4.41 7.02
N ILE A 29 0.62 -3.74 6.06
CA ILE A 29 0.24 -3.84 4.64
C ILE A 29 0.85 -5.13 4.08
N VAL A 30 0.01 -6.11 3.77
CA VAL A 30 0.46 -7.46 3.38
C VAL A 30 0.45 -7.70 1.87
N ALA A 31 -0.28 -6.88 1.10
CA ALA A 31 -0.34 -7.00 -0.36
C ALA A 31 -0.78 -5.68 -1.02
N ILE A 32 -0.32 -5.49 -2.24
CA ILE A 32 -0.76 -4.42 -3.14
C ILE A 32 -1.10 -5.08 -4.49
N ASN A 33 -2.27 -4.76 -5.03
CA ASN A 33 -2.70 -5.15 -6.37
C ASN A 33 -2.93 -3.90 -7.22
N ASP A 34 -2.42 -3.90 -8.46
CA ASP A 34 -2.65 -2.86 -9.46
C ASP A 34 -2.51 -3.45 -10.87
N LEU A 35 -2.87 -2.68 -11.90
CA LEU A 35 -2.74 -3.09 -13.30
C LEU A 35 -1.35 -2.79 -13.89
N THR A 36 -0.49 -2.11 -13.12
CA THR A 36 0.85 -1.67 -13.53
C THR A 36 1.94 -2.59 -12.99
N LYS A 37 3.10 -2.62 -13.63
CA LYS A 37 4.28 -3.36 -13.17
C LYS A 37 4.81 -2.85 -11.83
N THR A 38 5.33 -3.76 -11.02
CA THR A 38 5.86 -3.46 -9.67
C THR A 38 6.97 -2.41 -9.69
N GLU A 39 7.84 -2.41 -10.69
CA GLU A 39 8.94 -1.43 -10.80
C GLU A 39 8.40 -0.01 -10.98
N THR A 40 7.34 0.16 -11.79
CA THR A 40 6.68 1.45 -11.94
C THR A 40 6.00 1.87 -10.64
N LEU A 41 5.32 0.96 -9.95
CA LEU A 41 4.65 1.26 -8.68
C LEU A 41 5.64 1.66 -7.57
N ALA A 42 6.83 1.07 -7.56
CA ALA A 42 7.88 1.39 -6.60
C ALA A 42 8.57 2.74 -6.88
N TYR A 43 8.61 3.16 -8.15
CA TYR A 43 9.16 4.46 -8.55
C TYR A 43 8.23 5.65 -8.21
N LEU A 44 6.90 5.41 -8.19
CA LEU A 44 5.84 6.43 -8.07
C LEU A 44 5.44 6.79 -6.64
#